data_AF-A0A2E7AG85-F1
#
_entry.id   AF-A0A2E7AG85-F1
#
_cell.length_a   1.000
_cell.length_b   1.000
_cell.length_c   1.000
_cell.angle_alpha   90.00
_cell.angle_beta   90.00
_cell.angle_gamma   90.00
#
_symmetry.space_group_name_H-M   'P 1'
#
loop_
_entity.id
_entity.type
_entity.pdbx_description
1 polymer ?
#
loop_
_entity_poly.entity_id
_entity_poly.type
_entity_poly.pdbx_seq_one_letter_code
_entity_poly.pdbx_strand_id
1 'polypeptide(L)'
;MKYFFLALAGLITLTVGVFGFRGQKTVKTPIEIFPDMDRMDYVKSQKPSDFFHDGQGARLPVPGTVPHSSDDGVFPIEFGEGRTGHYYTGAINDYFASGLPLEELELIGDKAPEEMQALLRRGQDRYAVFCAICHGAPGDGNGTISNYMAAKIANLHEPRFASGEYPDGKLYHVITYGQGLMSGYGASIPVRDRWAIVAYVRALQDAKKPPAPPATVSVPAVNDESVGGPGN
;
A
#
# COMPACT_ATOMS: atom_id res chain seq x y z
N MET A 1 -12.27 26.06 70.38
CA MET A 1 -12.05 24.62 70.10
C MET A 1 -13.22 23.92 69.40
N LYS A 2 -14.49 24.24 69.72
CA LYS A 2 -15.67 23.56 69.12
C LYS A 2 -15.74 23.58 67.57
N TYR A 3 -15.33 24.69 66.94
CA TYR A 3 -15.38 24.83 65.47
C TYR A 3 -14.11 24.35 64.75
N PHE A 4 -13.02 24.14 65.48
CA PHE A 4 -11.74 23.77 64.89
C PHE A 4 -11.81 22.39 64.23
N PHE A 5 -12.39 21.40 64.92
CA PHE A 5 -12.53 20.04 64.38
C PHE A 5 -13.52 19.97 63.21
N LEU A 6 -14.57 20.80 63.21
CA LEU A 6 -15.51 20.89 62.10
C LEU A 6 -14.85 21.52 60.86
N ALA A 7 -14.06 22.58 61.05
CA ALA A 7 -13.30 23.21 59.97
C ALA A 7 -12.25 22.24 59.38
N LEU A 8 -11.54 21.51 60.25
CA LEU A 8 -10.55 20.51 59.83
C LEU A 8 -11.19 19.35 59.06
N ALA A 9 -12.31 18.80 59.55
CA ALA A 9 -13.04 17.75 58.86
C ALA A 9 -13.57 18.23 57.49
N GLY A 10 -14.10 19.45 57.43
CA GLY A 10 -14.50 20.09 56.17
C GLY A 10 -13.33 20.20 55.18
N LEU A 11 -12.16 20.64 55.64
CA LEU A 11 -10.95 20.75 54.83
C LEU A 11 -10.50 19.39 54.28
N ILE A 12 -10.49 18.34 55.11
CA ILE A 12 -10.11 16.98 54.68
C ILE A 12 -11.09 16.46 53.63
N THR A 13 -12.39 16.64 53.85
CA THR A 13 -13.43 16.16 52.93
C THR A 13 -13.33 16.87 51.58
N LEU A 14 -13.09 18.19 51.59
CA LEU A 14 -12.87 18.98 50.38
C LEU A 14 -11.59 18.55 49.64
N THR A 15 -10.50 18.30 50.37
CA THR A 15 -9.23 17.86 49.78
C THR A 15 -9.37 16.50 49.11
N VAL A 16 -9.97 15.50 49.78
CA VAL A 16 -10.19 14.17 49.21
C VAL A 16 -11.21 14.22 48.06
N GLY A 17 -12.23 15.08 48.15
CA GLY A 17 -13.21 15.26 47.08
C GLY A 17 -12.64 15.87 45.81
N VAL A 18 -11.67 16.79 45.93
CA VAL A 18 -11.03 17.47 44.78
C VAL A 18 -9.92 16.62 44.17
N PHE A 19 -9.04 16.03 44.99
CA PHE A 19 -7.85 15.30 44.49
C PHE A 19 -8.08 13.79 44.34
N GLY A 20 -9.22 13.28 44.82
CA GLY A 20 -9.52 11.86 44.82
C GLY A 20 -8.60 11.06 45.75
N PHE A 21 -8.69 9.75 45.63
CA PHE A 21 -7.77 8.84 46.32
C PHE A 21 -6.56 8.55 45.43
N ARG A 22 -5.38 8.43 46.05
CA ARG A 22 -4.15 8.04 45.36
C ARG A 22 -4.37 6.74 44.57
N GLY A 23 -4.03 6.75 43.28
CA GLY A 23 -4.15 5.57 42.40
C GLY A 23 -5.47 5.47 41.62
N GLN A 24 -6.38 6.43 41.78
CA GLN A 24 -7.55 6.51 40.90
C GLN A 24 -7.16 6.85 39.46
N LYS A 25 -7.74 6.12 38.51
CA LYS A 25 -7.59 6.39 37.08
C LYS A 25 -8.67 7.36 36.65
N THR A 26 -8.32 8.34 35.82
CA THR A 26 -9.26 9.29 35.22
C THR A 26 -9.31 9.10 33.71
N VAL A 27 -10.46 9.36 33.11
CA VAL A 27 -10.65 9.44 31.65
C VAL A 27 -10.34 10.85 31.11
N LYS A 28 -10.24 11.84 32.00
CA LYS A 28 -9.87 13.20 31.63
C LYS A 28 -8.38 13.27 31.32
N THR A 29 -7.99 14.27 30.53
CA THR A 29 -6.59 14.60 30.29
C THR A 29 -5.84 14.71 31.61
N PRO A 30 -4.64 14.11 31.73
CA PRO A 30 -3.80 14.25 32.92
C PRO A 30 -3.55 15.71 33.27
N ILE A 31 -3.43 15.99 34.57
CA ILE A 31 -3.06 17.32 35.03
C ILE A 31 -1.57 17.54 34.73
N GLU A 32 -1.27 18.55 33.93
CA GLU A 32 0.09 18.99 33.63
C GLU A 32 0.50 20.07 34.64
N ILE A 33 1.56 19.83 35.42
CA ILE A 33 2.02 20.77 36.46
C ILE A 33 2.81 21.93 35.82
N PHE A 34 3.62 21.63 34.80
CA PHE A 34 4.43 22.61 34.08
C PHE A 34 4.31 22.37 32.56
N PRO A 35 3.24 22.85 31.92
CA PRO A 35 3.02 22.62 30.49
C PRO A 35 3.84 23.56 29.58
N ASP A 36 5.02 23.98 30.04
CA ASP A 36 5.89 24.88 29.29
C ASP A 36 6.51 24.10 28.12
N MET A 37 6.34 24.63 26.91
CA MET A 37 6.73 23.98 25.65
C MET A 37 6.05 22.64 25.29
N ASP A 38 5.06 22.17 26.06
CA ASP A 38 4.23 21.01 25.67
C ASP A 38 3.31 21.37 24.48
N ARG A 39 2.83 22.61 24.48
CA ARG A 39 2.02 23.23 23.42
C ARG A 39 2.74 24.48 22.92
N MET A 40 3.57 24.28 21.91
CA MET A 40 4.33 25.36 21.26
C MET A 40 3.46 26.16 20.28
N ASP A 41 3.78 27.44 20.08
CA ASP A 41 3.08 28.35 19.18
C ASP A 41 3.51 28.17 17.71
N TYR A 42 3.39 26.94 17.21
CA TYR A 42 3.45 26.62 15.79
C TYR A 42 2.55 25.43 15.47
N VAL A 43 2.11 25.38 14.22
CA VAL A 43 1.20 24.34 13.75
C VAL A 43 2.00 23.12 13.30
N LYS A 44 1.92 22.02 14.06
CA LYS A 44 2.47 20.72 13.65
C LYS A 44 1.64 20.10 12.52
N SER A 45 2.21 19.13 11.80
CA SER A 45 1.48 18.31 10.83
C SER A 45 0.26 17.65 11.49
N GLN A 46 -0.88 17.65 10.79
CA GLN A 46 -2.17 17.11 11.29
C GLN A 46 -2.68 17.77 12.58
N LYS A 47 -2.23 19.01 12.90
CA LYS A 47 -2.88 19.83 13.94
C LYS A 47 -3.95 20.74 13.33
N PRO A 48 -5.05 20.97 14.07
CA PRO A 48 -6.04 21.96 13.66
C PRO A 48 -5.44 23.37 13.71
N SER A 49 -6.05 24.29 12.96
CA SER A 49 -5.70 25.70 12.95
C SER A 49 -6.98 26.53 12.86
N ASP A 50 -7.12 27.51 13.76
CA ASP A 50 -8.26 28.44 13.78
C ASP A 50 -8.16 29.54 12.71
N PHE A 51 -7.03 29.61 12.00
CA PHE A 51 -6.79 30.60 10.95
C PHE A 51 -7.49 30.25 9.63
N PHE A 52 -7.61 28.97 9.29
CA PHE A 52 -8.20 28.52 8.02
C PHE A 52 -9.66 28.10 8.22
N HIS A 53 -10.50 28.37 7.21
CA HIS A 53 -11.94 28.08 7.27
C HIS A 53 -12.30 26.60 7.43
N ASP A 54 -11.40 25.69 7.03
CA ASP A 54 -11.57 24.23 7.12
C ASP A 54 -11.00 23.65 8.42
N GLY A 55 -10.46 24.49 9.30
CA GLY A 55 -9.86 24.10 10.56
C GLY A 55 -8.56 23.29 10.43
N GLN A 56 -8.01 23.13 9.22
CA GLN A 56 -6.81 22.31 8.99
C GLN A 56 -5.54 23.15 9.00
N GLY A 57 -4.59 22.76 9.86
CA GLY A 57 -3.25 23.34 9.87
C GLY A 57 -2.39 22.93 8.67
N ALA A 58 -2.58 21.71 8.15
CA ALA A 58 -1.93 21.27 6.93
C ALA A 58 -2.64 21.82 5.69
N ARG A 59 -1.89 22.39 4.75
CA ARG A 59 -2.43 22.92 3.49
C ARG A 59 -2.08 22.02 2.33
N LEU A 60 -3.01 21.87 1.40
CA LEU A 60 -2.73 21.25 0.11
C LEU A 60 -1.82 22.18 -0.71
N PRO A 61 -0.84 21.62 -1.45
CA PRO A 61 -0.07 22.39 -2.42
C PRO A 61 -0.97 22.88 -3.55
N VAL A 62 -0.56 23.96 -4.23
CA VAL A 62 -1.27 24.46 -5.41
C VAL A 62 -1.21 23.39 -6.52
N PRO A 63 -2.32 23.12 -7.24
CA PRO A 63 -2.31 22.17 -8.35
C PRO A 63 -1.21 22.47 -9.37
N GLY A 64 -0.51 21.43 -9.82
CA GLY A 64 0.62 21.56 -10.77
C GLY A 64 1.97 21.86 -10.13
N THR A 65 2.05 21.97 -8.80
CA THR A 65 3.34 22.12 -8.10
C THR A 65 4.16 20.82 -8.21
N VAL A 66 5.42 20.93 -8.64
CA VAL A 66 6.37 19.80 -8.70
C VAL A 66 7.42 19.98 -7.59
N PRO A 67 7.66 18.98 -6.73
CA PRO A 67 8.63 19.10 -5.65
C PRO A 67 10.08 19.14 -6.17
N HIS A 68 10.85 20.15 -5.77
CA HIS A 68 12.29 20.28 -6.03
C HIS A 68 13.11 19.33 -5.12
N SER A 69 14.31 18.89 -5.54
CA SER A 69 15.18 17.93 -4.82
C SER A 69 14.65 16.48 -4.72
N SER A 70 13.59 16.17 -5.45
CA SER A 70 13.08 14.81 -5.59
C SER A 70 14.12 13.90 -6.29
N ASP A 71 14.89 14.45 -7.24
CA ASP A 71 15.90 13.69 -8.00
C ASP A 71 17.28 13.59 -7.30
N ASP A 72 17.50 14.30 -6.18
CA ASP A 72 18.77 14.33 -5.42
C ASP A 72 18.88 13.22 -4.34
N GLY A 73 17.95 12.25 -4.31
CA GLY A 73 18.06 11.04 -3.50
C GLY A 73 17.82 11.19 -1.99
N VAL A 74 17.47 12.39 -1.49
CA VAL A 74 17.19 12.61 -0.06
C VAL A 74 15.85 11.97 0.38
N PHE A 75 14.92 11.77 -0.57
CA PHE A 75 13.75 10.91 -0.42
C PHE A 75 13.50 10.18 -1.74
N PRO A 76 13.48 8.82 -1.78
CA PRO A 76 13.02 8.13 -2.97
C PRO A 76 11.59 8.58 -3.24
N ILE A 77 11.35 8.99 -4.47
CA ILE A 77 10.12 9.67 -4.89
C ILE A 77 9.03 8.63 -5.04
N GLU A 78 8.44 8.30 -3.90
CA GLU A 78 7.49 7.21 -3.79
C GLU A 78 6.05 7.71 -3.73
N PHE A 79 5.85 9.01 -3.53
CA PHE A 79 4.53 9.64 -3.50
C PHE A 79 4.56 10.88 -4.40
N GLY A 80 3.75 10.89 -5.46
CA GLY A 80 3.69 12.07 -6.33
C GLY A 80 2.81 11.86 -7.55
N GLU A 81 2.00 12.87 -7.85
CA GLU A 81 1.33 13.06 -9.14
C GLU A 81 2.17 13.99 -10.01
N GLY A 82 1.99 13.94 -11.34
CA GLY A 82 2.62 14.86 -12.28
C GLY A 82 3.92 14.39 -12.94
N ARG A 83 4.37 13.16 -12.65
CA ARG A 83 5.46 12.50 -13.38
C ARG A 83 4.92 11.58 -14.47
N THR A 84 5.66 11.48 -15.56
CA THR A 84 5.33 10.65 -16.73
C THR A 84 6.24 9.42 -16.79
N GLY A 85 5.85 8.44 -17.58
CA GLY A 85 6.61 7.21 -17.80
C GLY A 85 5.98 5.98 -17.16
N HIS A 86 6.38 4.81 -17.66
CA HIS A 86 5.81 3.52 -17.31
C HIS A 86 5.79 3.30 -15.79
N TYR A 87 6.90 3.59 -15.11
CA TYR A 87 7.02 3.43 -13.66
C TYR A 87 6.01 4.27 -12.85
N TYR A 88 5.71 5.51 -13.25
CA TYR A 88 4.85 6.40 -12.47
C TYR A 88 3.36 6.28 -12.82
N THR A 89 3.03 5.97 -14.08
CA THR A 89 1.64 5.98 -14.56
C THR A 89 1.09 4.59 -14.88
N GLY A 90 1.94 3.58 -15.05
CA GLY A 90 1.56 2.29 -15.62
C GLY A 90 1.23 2.36 -17.12
N ALA A 91 1.46 3.50 -17.78
CA ALA A 91 1.16 3.69 -19.19
C ALA A 91 2.43 3.96 -19.99
N ILE A 92 2.48 3.41 -21.20
CA ILE A 92 3.46 3.76 -22.23
C ILE A 92 2.66 4.40 -23.37
N ASN A 93 2.93 5.68 -23.63
CA ASN A 93 2.08 6.51 -24.49
C ASN A 93 0.63 6.51 -23.98
N ASP A 94 -0.34 6.29 -24.87
CA ASP A 94 -1.77 6.29 -24.55
C ASP A 94 -2.32 4.93 -24.08
N TYR A 95 -1.45 3.92 -23.90
CA TYR A 95 -1.86 2.55 -23.57
C TYR A 95 -1.28 2.09 -22.24
N PHE A 96 -2.08 1.32 -21.48
CA PHE A 96 -1.58 0.61 -20.32
C PHE A 96 -0.55 -0.43 -20.74
N ALA A 97 0.63 -0.35 -20.13
CA ALA A 97 1.74 -1.24 -20.45
C ALA A 97 1.48 -2.65 -19.90
N SER A 98 1.96 -3.64 -20.64
CA SER A 98 2.04 -5.02 -20.19
C SER A 98 3.46 -5.30 -19.70
N GLY A 99 3.61 -5.98 -18.57
CA GLY A 99 4.90 -6.21 -17.93
C GLY A 99 5.22 -5.19 -16.82
N LEU A 100 6.23 -5.54 -16.02
CA LEU A 100 6.79 -4.67 -14.98
C LEU A 100 7.85 -3.72 -15.58
N PRO A 101 8.03 -2.51 -15.02
CA PRO A 101 9.15 -1.62 -15.36
C PRO A 101 10.47 -2.18 -14.81
N LEU A 102 11.15 -3.04 -15.58
CA LEU A 102 12.29 -3.82 -15.10
C LEU A 102 13.51 -2.97 -14.73
N GLU A 103 13.78 -1.89 -15.47
CA GLU A 103 14.94 -1.03 -15.23
C GLU A 103 14.78 -0.24 -13.93
N GLU A 104 13.64 0.44 -13.76
CA GLU A 104 13.34 1.25 -12.57
C GLU A 104 13.12 0.41 -11.30
N LEU A 105 12.74 -0.86 -11.46
CA LEU A 105 12.64 -1.81 -10.34
C LEU A 105 13.95 -2.56 -10.06
N GLU A 106 15.02 -2.29 -10.81
CA GLU A 106 16.33 -2.95 -10.67
C GLU A 106 16.26 -4.48 -10.89
N LEU A 107 15.34 -4.91 -11.76
CA LEU A 107 15.11 -6.32 -12.12
C LEU A 107 15.91 -6.74 -13.36
N ILE A 108 17.04 -6.08 -13.64
CA ILE A 108 17.93 -6.36 -14.76
C ILE A 108 19.31 -6.76 -14.21
N GLY A 109 19.94 -7.75 -14.83
CA GLY A 109 21.28 -8.23 -14.48
C GLY A 109 21.30 -9.41 -13.50
N ASP A 110 22.49 -9.72 -12.98
CA ASP A 110 22.75 -10.97 -12.25
C ASP A 110 21.97 -11.10 -10.94
N LYS A 111 21.61 -9.97 -10.32
CA LYS A 111 20.84 -9.92 -9.05
C LYS A 111 19.33 -9.93 -9.25
N ALA A 112 18.83 -9.91 -10.49
CA ALA A 112 17.40 -9.84 -10.78
C ALA A 112 16.55 -10.92 -10.05
N PRO A 113 17.00 -12.18 -9.88
CA PRO A 113 16.23 -13.18 -9.14
C PRO A 113 16.06 -12.84 -7.65
N GLU A 114 17.10 -12.30 -7.01
CA GLU A 114 17.07 -11.89 -5.60
C GLU A 114 16.16 -10.67 -5.41
N GLU A 115 16.31 -9.67 -6.28
CA GLU A 115 15.47 -8.47 -6.26
C GLU A 115 14.00 -8.78 -6.54
N MET A 116 13.71 -9.71 -7.45
CA MET A 116 12.34 -10.18 -7.69
C MET A 116 11.75 -10.85 -6.43
N GLN A 117 12.53 -11.66 -5.72
CA GLN A 117 12.05 -12.25 -4.46
C GLN A 117 11.79 -11.20 -3.38
N ALA A 118 12.67 -10.20 -3.25
CA ALA A 118 12.49 -9.10 -2.33
C ALA A 118 11.23 -8.28 -2.69
N LEU A 119 11.02 -8.00 -3.98
CA LEU A 119 9.85 -7.30 -4.49
C LEU A 119 8.56 -8.09 -4.20
N LEU A 120 8.55 -9.41 -4.43
CA LEU A 120 7.38 -10.25 -4.15
C LEU A 120 7.05 -10.32 -2.65
N ARG A 121 8.05 -10.42 -1.77
CA ARG A 121 7.84 -10.38 -0.31
C ARG A 121 7.26 -9.03 0.11
N ARG A 122 7.81 -7.94 -0.42
CA ARG A 122 7.27 -6.60 -0.19
C ARG A 122 5.83 -6.47 -0.70
N GLY A 123 5.56 -7.02 -1.88
CA GLY A 123 4.23 -7.05 -2.49
C GLY A 123 3.22 -7.82 -1.65
N GLN A 124 3.61 -8.97 -1.12
CA GLN A 124 2.81 -9.76 -0.18
C GLN A 124 2.44 -8.95 1.07
N ASP A 125 3.44 -8.31 1.70
CA ASP A 125 3.21 -7.50 2.91
C ASP A 125 2.24 -6.35 2.64
N ARG A 126 2.43 -5.65 1.51
CA ARG A 126 1.60 -4.50 1.13
C ARG A 126 0.20 -4.93 0.72
N TYR A 127 0.08 -6.04 -0.01
CA TYR A 127 -1.20 -6.64 -0.35
C TYR A 127 -1.98 -7.05 0.91
N ALA A 128 -1.31 -7.66 1.89
CA ALA A 128 -1.93 -8.05 3.15
C ALA A 128 -2.50 -6.85 3.93
N VAL A 129 -1.80 -5.70 3.90
CA VAL A 129 -2.23 -4.47 4.59
C VAL A 129 -3.38 -3.77 3.87
N PHE A 130 -3.27 -3.58 2.54
CA PHE A 130 -4.16 -2.68 1.80
C PHE A 130 -5.25 -3.39 0.98
N CYS A 131 -5.00 -4.62 0.52
CA CYS A 131 -5.83 -5.27 -0.50
C CYS A 131 -6.60 -6.48 0.03
N ALA A 132 -5.96 -7.29 0.88
CA ALA A 132 -6.49 -8.57 1.35
C ALA A 132 -7.78 -8.44 2.20
N ILE A 133 -7.98 -7.29 2.85
CA ILE A 133 -9.22 -7.02 3.61
C ILE A 133 -10.47 -7.03 2.73
N CYS A 134 -10.33 -6.65 1.46
CA CYS A 134 -11.40 -6.68 0.46
C CYS A 134 -11.29 -7.90 -0.46
N HIS A 135 -10.12 -8.13 -1.04
CA HIS A 135 -9.93 -9.16 -2.06
C HIS A 135 -9.61 -10.56 -1.50
N GLY A 136 -9.44 -10.69 -0.18
CA GLY A 136 -9.03 -11.93 0.48
C GLY A 136 -7.53 -12.18 0.38
N ALA A 137 -6.95 -12.89 1.34
CA ALA A 137 -5.55 -13.30 1.28
C ALA A 137 -5.18 -14.07 -0.01
N PRO A 138 -6.03 -14.98 -0.55
CA PRO A 138 -5.75 -15.63 -1.82
C PRO A 138 -6.15 -14.80 -3.04
N GLY A 139 -6.79 -13.63 -2.90
CA GLY A 139 -7.28 -12.83 -4.03
C GLY A 139 -8.57 -13.33 -4.68
N ASP A 140 -9.38 -14.12 -3.98
CA ASP A 140 -10.62 -14.71 -4.48
C ASP A 140 -11.86 -13.81 -4.35
N GLY A 141 -11.71 -12.60 -3.82
CA GLY A 141 -12.80 -11.65 -3.58
C GLY A 141 -13.56 -11.87 -2.27
N ASN A 142 -13.10 -12.80 -1.42
CA ASN A 142 -13.76 -13.15 -0.15
C ASN A 142 -13.01 -12.58 1.07
N GLY A 143 -12.57 -11.33 1.00
CA GLY A 143 -11.94 -10.64 2.14
C GLY A 143 -12.93 -10.39 3.28
N THR A 144 -12.44 -10.09 4.48
CA THR A 144 -13.30 -9.88 5.66
C THR A 144 -14.42 -8.86 5.41
N ILE A 145 -14.15 -7.80 4.65
CA ILE A 145 -15.16 -6.76 4.38
C ILE A 145 -16.20 -7.19 3.33
N SER A 146 -15.93 -8.20 2.50
CA SER A 146 -16.88 -8.64 1.46
C SER A 146 -18.19 -9.15 2.08
N ASN A 147 -18.14 -9.65 3.32
CA ASN A 147 -19.32 -10.09 4.08
C ASN A 147 -20.23 -8.93 4.53
N TYR A 148 -19.73 -7.70 4.51
CA TYR A 148 -20.44 -6.50 4.96
C TYR A 148 -20.80 -5.55 3.81
N MET A 149 -20.36 -5.85 2.58
CA MET A 149 -20.67 -5.06 1.40
C MET A 149 -21.77 -5.71 0.57
N ALA A 150 -22.72 -4.90 0.08
CA ALA A 150 -23.75 -5.38 -0.85
C ALA A 150 -23.17 -5.68 -2.25
N ALA A 151 -22.09 -4.99 -2.63
CA ALA A 151 -21.40 -5.20 -3.90
C ALA A 151 -20.36 -6.32 -3.77
N LYS A 152 -20.35 -7.23 -4.74
CA LYS A 152 -19.34 -8.29 -4.84
C LYS A 152 -17.97 -7.69 -5.15
N ILE A 153 -16.97 -8.00 -4.32
CA ILE A 153 -15.58 -7.63 -4.59
C ILE A 153 -15.03 -8.53 -5.72
N ALA A 154 -14.21 -7.94 -6.59
CA ALA A 154 -13.63 -8.66 -7.71
C ALA A 154 -12.72 -9.81 -7.24
N ASN A 155 -12.95 -11.00 -7.81
CA ASN A 155 -12.05 -12.13 -7.70
C ASN A 155 -10.92 -11.95 -8.72
N LEU A 156 -9.69 -11.78 -8.24
CA LEU A 156 -8.53 -11.45 -9.05
C LEU A 156 -8.07 -12.60 -9.95
N HIS A 157 -8.64 -13.80 -9.78
CA HIS A 157 -8.37 -14.98 -10.62
C HIS A 157 -9.30 -15.13 -11.82
N GLU A 158 -10.29 -14.25 -11.97
CA GLU A 158 -11.18 -14.31 -13.14
C GLU A 158 -10.39 -14.06 -14.43
N PRO A 159 -10.69 -14.77 -15.54
CA PRO A 159 -9.94 -14.65 -16.80
C PRO A 159 -9.79 -13.21 -17.31
N ARG A 160 -10.80 -12.37 -17.10
CA ARG A 160 -10.78 -10.94 -17.45
C ARG A 160 -9.69 -10.11 -16.76
N PHE A 161 -9.08 -10.64 -15.69
CA PHE A 161 -7.97 -10.02 -14.96
C PHE A 161 -6.63 -10.70 -15.26
N ALA A 162 -6.60 -11.73 -16.11
CA ALA A 162 -5.36 -12.36 -16.54
C ALA A 162 -4.49 -11.38 -17.32
N SER A 163 -3.16 -11.58 -17.28
CA SER A 163 -2.18 -10.66 -17.87
C SER A 163 -2.37 -10.40 -19.37
N GLY A 164 -2.97 -11.35 -20.10
CA GLY A 164 -3.27 -11.20 -21.53
C GLY A 164 -4.45 -10.28 -21.86
N GLU A 165 -5.41 -10.12 -20.94
CA GLU A 165 -6.60 -9.27 -21.15
C GLU A 165 -6.55 -7.98 -20.33
N TYR A 166 -5.81 -8.00 -19.21
CA TYR A 166 -5.71 -6.92 -18.26
C TYR A 166 -4.23 -6.58 -18.07
N PRO A 167 -3.71 -5.50 -18.65
CA PRO A 167 -2.30 -5.15 -18.56
C PRO A 167 -1.86 -4.82 -17.12
N ASP A 168 -0.59 -5.05 -16.80
CA ASP A 168 0.00 -4.77 -15.48
C ASP A 168 -0.11 -3.30 -15.10
N GLY A 169 0.13 -2.43 -16.08
CA GLY A 169 -0.09 -0.99 -15.98
C GLY A 169 -1.51 -0.60 -15.61
N LYS A 170 -2.51 -1.39 -16.02
CA LYS A 170 -3.90 -1.17 -15.65
C LYS A 170 -4.16 -1.55 -14.19
N LEU A 171 -3.55 -2.63 -13.68
CA LEU A 171 -3.60 -2.94 -12.25
C LEU A 171 -2.97 -1.82 -11.42
N TYR A 172 -1.79 -1.34 -11.84
CA TYR A 172 -1.13 -0.20 -11.22
C TYR A 172 -2.04 1.05 -11.21
N HIS A 173 -2.71 1.33 -12.32
CA HIS A 173 -3.63 2.46 -12.44
C HIS A 173 -4.82 2.35 -11.48
N VAL A 174 -5.44 1.17 -11.38
CA VAL A 174 -6.55 0.94 -10.43
C VAL A 174 -6.09 1.08 -8.99
N ILE A 175 -4.89 0.60 -8.64
CA ILE A 175 -4.34 0.81 -7.30
C ILE A 175 -4.14 2.31 -7.04
N THR A 176 -3.69 3.07 -8.03
CA THR A 176 -3.39 4.49 -7.88
C THR A 176 -4.66 5.34 -7.76
N TYR A 177 -5.58 5.21 -8.71
CA TYR A 177 -6.73 6.11 -8.89
C TYR A 177 -8.07 5.50 -8.47
N GLY A 178 -8.12 4.18 -8.27
CA GLY A 178 -9.35 3.46 -7.98
C GLY A 178 -10.10 3.07 -9.26
N GLN A 179 -11.16 2.27 -9.09
CA GLN A 179 -12.08 1.93 -10.17
C GLN A 179 -13.44 1.51 -9.59
N GLY A 180 -14.52 2.14 -10.07
CA GLY A 180 -15.88 1.86 -9.59
C GLY A 180 -16.00 2.18 -8.09
N LEU A 181 -16.29 1.16 -7.27
CA LEU A 181 -16.39 1.31 -5.81
C LEU A 181 -15.04 1.20 -5.08
N MET A 182 -13.98 0.80 -5.78
CA MET A 182 -12.63 0.71 -5.20
C MET A 182 -12.00 2.10 -5.17
N SER A 183 -11.65 2.59 -3.98
CA SER A 183 -10.91 3.85 -3.80
C SER A 183 -9.49 3.78 -4.35
N GLY A 184 -8.95 4.92 -4.75
CA GLY A 184 -7.53 5.05 -5.09
C GLY A 184 -6.65 5.06 -3.85
N TYR A 185 -5.55 4.32 -3.91
CA TYR A 185 -4.55 4.21 -2.83
C TYR A 185 -3.26 5.00 -3.13
N GLY A 186 -3.24 5.81 -4.19
CA GLY A 186 -2.05 6.56 -4.61
C GLY A 186 -1.49 7.50 -3.52
N ALA A 187 -2.32 8.04 -2.65
CA ALA A 187 -1.87 8.88 -1.54
C ALA A 187 -1.25 8.08 -0.37
N SER A 188 -1.50 6.77 -0.30
CA SER A 188 -1.14 5.93 0.85
C SER A 188 -0.08 4.88 0.53
N ILE A 189 0.07 4.49 -0.74
CA ILE A 189 1.00 3.45 -1.19
C ILE A 189 2.08 4.07 -2.08
N PRO A 190 3.37 3.87 -1.74
CA PRO A 190 4.52 4.17 -2.59
C PRO A 190 4.41 3.65 -4.03
N VAL A 191 4.93 4.35 -5.03
CA VAL A 191 5.00 3.88 -6.43
C VAL A 191 5.65 2.50 -6.53
N ARG A 192 6.81 2.29 -5.89
CA ARG A 192 7.49 0.99 -5.87
C ARG A 192 6.62 -0.11 -5.24
N ASP A 193 5.94 0.21 -4.13
CA ASP A 193 5.05 -0.74 -3.46
C ASP A 193 3.81 -1.07 -4.30
N ARG A 194 3.30 -0.14 -5.13
CA ARG A 194 2.21 -0.45 -6.07
C ARG A 194 2.65 -1.49 -7.08
N TRP A 195 3.86 -1.36 -7.65
CA TRP A 195 4.42 -2.38 -8.53
C TRP A 195 4.70 -3.70 -7.82
N ALA A 196 5.16 -3.66 -6.58
CA ALA A 196 5.31 -4.85 -5.75
C ALA A 196 3.98 -5.59 -5.56
N ILE A 197 2.89 -4.85 -5.28
CA ILE A 197 1.54 -5.42 -5.21
C ILE A 197 1.12 -6.02 -6.56
N VAL A 198 1.36 -5.32 -7.68
CA VAL A 198 1.05 -5.85 -9.02
C VAL A 198 1.79 -7.16 -9.27
N ALA A 199 3.10 -7.21 -9.01
CA ALA A 199 3.90 -8.42 -9.15
C ALA A 199 3.37 -9.57 -8.27
N TYR A 200 2.99 -9.27 -7.03
CA TYR A 200 2.41 -10.27 -6.13
C TYR A 200 1.03 -10.77 -6.59
N VAL A 201 0.17 -9.89 -7.11
CA VAL A 201 -1.12 -10.28 -7.70
C VAL A 201 -0.91 -11.22 -8.89
N ARG A 202 0.10 -10.98 -9.73
CA ARG A 202 0.46 -11.90 -10.82
C ARG A 202 0.95 -13.24 -10.31
N ALA A 203 1.81 -13.25 -9.29
CA ALA A 203 2.25 -14.48 -8.66
C ALA A 203 1.07 -15.29 -8.08
N LEU A 204 0.07 -14.63 -7.46
CA LEU A 204 -1.16 -15.28 -7.01
C LEU A 204 -1.95 -15.91 -8.15
N GLN A 205 -2.13 -15.18 -9.25
CA GLN A 205 -2.81 -15.68 -10.45
C GLN A 205 -2.10 -16.89 -11.06
N ASP A 206 -0.76 -16.84 -11.13
CA ASP A 206 0.05 -17.93 -11.67
C ASP A 206 0.04 -19.15 -10.75
N ALA A 207 0.08 -18.97 -9.42
CA ALA A 207 0.00 -20.05 -8.46
C ALA A 207 -1.31 -20.85 -8.51
N LYS A 208 -2.40 -20.25 -9.03
CA LYS A 208 -3.70 -20.91 -9.19
C LYS A 208 -3.87 -21.62 -10.53
N LYS A 209 -3.01 -21.34 -11.53
CA LYS A 209 -3.05 -22.05 -12.81
C LYS A 209 -2.66 -23.51 -12.59
N PRO A 210 -3.30 -24.46 -13.29
CA PRO A 210 -2.83 -25.84 -13.27
C PRO A 210 -1.39 -25.90 -13.78
N PRO A 211 -0.53 -26.77 -13.21
CA PRO A 211 0.86 -26.87 -13.63
C PRO A 211 0.92 -27.12 -15.15
N ALA A 212 1.76 -26.36 -15.84
CA ALA A 212 1.95 -26.55 -17.27
C ALA A 212 2.38 -28.00 -17.54
N PRO A 213 1.85 -28.66 -18.59
CA PRO A 213 2.36 -29.96 -19.00
C PRO A 213 3.88 -29.84 -19.25
N PRO A 214 4.67 -30.85 -18.87
CA PRO A 214 6.12 -30.80 -19.06
C PRO A 214 6.43 -30.50 -20.51
N ALA A 215 7.31 -29.53 -20.75
CA ALA A 215 7.72 -29.14 -22.09
C ALA A 215 8.20 -30.38 -22.83
N THR A 216 7.44 -30.84 -23.82
CA THR A 216 7.86 -31.91 -24.71
C THR A 216 9.02 -31.36 -25.52
N VAL A 217 10.24 -31.70 -25.13
CA VAL A 217 11.41 -31.53 -25.97
C VAL A 217 11.20 -32.44 -27.18
N SER A 218 10.65 -31.90 -28.26
CA SER A 218 10.65 -32.60 -29.54
C SER A 218 12.10 -32.64 -30.02
N VAL A 219 12.76 -33.77 -29.77
CA VAL A 219 14.01 -34.11 -30.45
C VAL A 219 13.70 -34.12 -31.95
N PRO A 220 14.37 -33.29 -32.77
CA PRO A 220 14.14 -33.32 -34.21
C PRO A 220 14.49 -34.71 -34.72
N ALA A 221 13.58 -35.29 -35.51
CA ALA A 221 13.82 -36.57 -36.17
C ALA A 221 15.09 -36.43 -37.01
N VAL A 222 16.08 -37.27 -36.70
CA VAL A 222 17.24 -37.47 -37.57
C VAL A 222 16.68 -38.11 -38.83
N ASN A 223 16.71 -37.36 -39.93
CA ASN A 223 16.42 -37.89 -41.25
C ASN A 223 17.53 -38.88 -41.58
N ASP A 224 17.20 -40.16 -41.61
CA ASP A 224 18.09 -41.22 -42.10
C ASP A 224 18.22 -41.03 -43.61
N GLU A 225 19.27 -40.32 -44.03
CA GLU A 225 19.64 -40.21 -45.44
C GLU A 225 20.01 -41.61 -45.95
N SER A 226 19.13 -42.15 -46.79
CA SER A 226 19.31 -43.35 -47.58
C SER A 226 20.69 -43.43 -48.22
N VAL A 227 21.55 -44.32 -47.71
CA VAL A 227 22.72 -44.78 -48.44
C VAL A 227 22.28 -45.87 -49.41
N GLY A 228 22.28 -45.54 -50.70
CA GLY A 228 22.01 -46.48 -51.78
C GLY A 228 23.22 -47.35 -52.14
N GLY A 229 22.93 -48.64 -52.40
CA GLY A 229 23.64 -49.53 -53.33
C GLY A 229 24.55 -50.61 -52.73
N PRO A 230 24.97 -51.64 -53.50
CA PRO A 230 24.51 -52.13 -54.82
C PRO A 230 23.78 -53.49 -54.68
N GLY A 231 22.80 -53.85 -55.52
CA GLY A 231 23.01 -54.27 -56.91
C GLY A 231 23.53 -55.71 -56.96
N ASN A 232 22.61 -56.68 -57.01
CA ASN A 232 22.87 -58.06 -57.43
C ASN A 232 21.66 -58.58 -58.22
#